data_AF-A0A7Y0PG42-F1
#
_entry.id   AF-A0A7Y0PG42-F1
#
_cell.length_a   1.000
_cell.length_b   1.000
_cell.length_c   1.000
_cell.angle_alpha   90.00
_cell.angle_beta   90.00
_cell.angle_gamma   90.00
#
_symmetry.space_group_name_H-M   'P 1'
#
loop_
_entity.id
_entity.type
_entity.pdbx_description
1 polymer ?
#
loop_
_entity_poly.entity_id
_entity_poly.type
_entity_poly.pdbx_seq_one_letter_code
_entity_poly.pdbx_strand_id
1 'polypeptide(L)'
;MNTLQDSPATDDNLVTDRPTSNRRRRRVLLTAGVVLVALLAATAGWLVPRLADDSTAYLGKDASVLAGALGCTQFTKQTTHDESVYHYRDQGTCTLDGTLVTVITFNRQADVDSYATMMRAVIPILHPTWVGATYAAGSGWVVADTVNLTAKPAEAAVKQLGAGATFVLPSAAK
;
A
#
# COMPACT_ATOMS: atom_id res chain seq x y z
N MET A 1 22.85 52.84 37.97
CA MET A 1 22.84 53.06 39.42
C MET A 1 21.50 53.67 39.78
N ASN A 2 20.91 53.25 40.90
CA ASN A 2 19.77 53.88 41.58
C ASN A 2 18.41 53.89 40.81
N THR A 3 17.23 53.86 41.44
CA THR A 3 16.63 53.04 42.53
C THR A 3 15.28 53.67 42.88
N LEU A 4 14.30 52.86 43.30
CA LEU A 4 13.02 53.27 43.92
C LEU A 4 12.04 53.98 42.93
N GLN A 5 10.78 53.57 42.74
CA GLN A 5 9.68 53.18 43.65
C GLN A 5 8.83 54.39 44.06
N ASP A 6 7.58 54.44 43.55
CA ASP A 6 6.36 54.55 44.37
C ASP A 6 5.09 54.41 43.51
N SER A 7 4.00 54.02 44.17
CA SER A 7 2.61 54.01 43.64
C SER A 7 1.67 54.54 44.72
N PRO A 8 0.54 55.16 44.34
CA PRO A 8 -0.69 54.85 45.06
C PRO A 8 -1.95 54.63 44.17
N ALA A 9 -2.98 54.11 44.86
CA ALA A 9 -4.39 53.95 44.51
C ALA A 9 -5.03 55.18 43.79
N THR A 10 -6.06 55.09 42.94
CA THR A 10 -7.39 54.41 43.07
C THR A 10 -8.25 55.09 44.16
N ASP A 11 -9.48 55.55 43.98
CA ASP A 11 -10.40 55.69 42.82
C ASP A 11 -11.03 57.14 42.87
N ASP A 12 -12.10 57.61 42.21
CA ASP A 12 -13.30 57.06 41.55
C ASP A 12 -13.79 58.02 40.43
N ASN A 13 -14.80 57.63 39.64
CA ASN A 13 -15.85 58.56 39.16
C ASN A 13 -17.15 57.81 38.80
N LEU A 14 -18.20 58.00 39.60
CA LEU A 14 -19.67 57.89 39.33
C LEU A 14 -20.11 57.14 38.05
N VAL A 15 -20.80 55.99 38.12
CA VAL A 15 -22.27 55.88 38.40
C VAL A 15 -23.09 56.75 37.42
N THR A 16 -23.78 56.24 36.39
CA THR A 16 -24.99 55.37 36.37
C THR A 16 -25.09 54.59 35.02
N ASP A 17 -25.99 53.64 34.70
CA ASP A 17 -27.18 53.05 35.34
C ASP A 17 -27.40 51.57 34.89
N ARG A 18 -28.44 50.89 35.40
CA ARG A 18 -28.98 49.56 34.99
C ARG A 18 -30.26 49.76 34.12
N PRO A 19 -30.92 48.74 33.48
CA PRO A 19 -30.90 47.30 33.82
C PRO A 19 -31.02 46.23 32.69
N THR A 20 -30.84 44.97 33.11
CA THR A 20 -31.48 43.71 32.62
C THR A 20 -31.72 43.43 31.13
N SER A 21 -31.04 42.40 30.59
CA SER A 21 -31.66 41.40 29.67
C SER A 21 -30.89 40.04 29.58
N ASN A 22 -30.26 39.61 30.67
CA ASN A 22 -29.26 38.51 30.69
C ASN A 22 -29.81 37.06 30.54
N ARG A 23 -30.67 36.81 29.54
CA ARG A 23 -31.17 35.46 29.19
C ARG A 23 -31.15 35.10 27.69
N ARG A 24 -31.13 36.04 26.74
CA ARG A 24 -31.08 35.69 25.29
C ARG A 24 -29.70 35.27 24.78
N ARG A 25 -28.60 35.89 25.23
CA ARG A 25 -27.24 35.60 24.72
C ARG A 25 -26.78 34.14 24.89
N ARG A 26 -27.22 33.44 25.95
CA ARG A 26 -26.70 32.10 26.31
C ARG A 26 -27.13 30.95 25.37
N ARG A 27 -28.09 31.17 24.46
CA ARG A 27 -28.49 30.16 23.44
C ARG A 27 -27.83 30.36 22.07
N VAL A 28 -27.34 31.56 21.75
CA VAL A 28 -26.70 31.86 20.46
C VAL A 28 -25.26 31.37 20.39
N LEU A 29 -24.56 31.33 21.53
CA LEU A 29 -23.15 30.92 21.59
C LEU A 29 -22.92 29.40 21.45
N LEU A 30 -23.96 28.57 21.60
CA LEU A 30 -23.83 27.11 21.51
C LEU A 30 -24.02 26.56 20.09
N THR A 31 -24.68 27.29 19.19
CA THR A 31 -24.82 26.88 17.78
C THR A 31 -23.61 27.26 16.93
N ALA A 32 -22.94 28.38 17.24
CA ALA A 32 -21.77 28.84 16.50
C ALA A 32 -20.53 27.92 16.63
N GLY A 33 -20.33 27.30 17.79
CA GLY A 33 -19.14 26.47 18.06
C GLY A 33 -19.07 25.16 17.26
N VAL A 34 -20.23 24.56 16.95
CA VAL A 34 -20.28 23.25 16.26
C VAL A 34 -19.93 23.37 14.77
N VAL A 35 -20.34 24.45 14.12
CA VAL A 35 -20.11 24.67 12.67
C VAL A 35 -18.62 24.85 12.34
N LEU A 36 -17.86 25.49 13.24
CA LEU A 36 -16.46 25.82 13.00
C LEU A 36 -15.52 24.61 13.11
N VAL A 37 -15.89 23.60 13.91
CA VAL A 37 -15.16 22.31 13.96
C VAL A 37 -15.46 21.47 12.71
N ALA A 38 -16.71 21.48 12.22
CA ALA A 38 -17.09 20.75 11.01
C ALA A 38 -16.38 21.26 9.75
N LEU A 39 -16.13 22.57 9.64
CA LEU A 39 -15.44 23.17 8.49
C LEU A 39 -13.94 22.80 8.42
N LEU A 40 -13.27 22.59 9.56
CA LEU A 40 -11.87 22.16 9.58
C LEU A 40 -11.69 20.66 9.24
N ALA A 41 -12.73 19.84 9.43
CA ALA A 41 -12.74 18.46 8.95
C ALA A 41 -12.90 18.37 7.42
N ALA A 42 -13.55 19.35 6.78
CA ALA A 42 -13.85 19.32 5.36
C ALA A 42 -12.63 19.52 4.44
N THR A 43 -11.60 20.25 4.89
CA THR A 43 -10.38 20.51 4.09
C THR A 43 -9.33 19.39 4.18
N ALA A 44 -9.35 18.57 5.23
CA ALA A 44 -8.40 17.46 5.40
C ALA A 44 -8.64 16.30 4.43
N GLY A 45 -9.87 16.10 3.95
CA GLY A 45 -10.24 14.99 3.07
C GLY A 45 -9.62 15.01 1.67
N TRP A 46 -9.02 16.14 1.26
CA TRP A 46 -8.41 16.32 -0.08
C TRP A 46 -6.89 16.05 -0.12
N LEU A 47 -6.29 15.65 1.01
CA LEU A 47 -4.89 15.25 1.12
C LEU A 47 -4.68 13.80 1.58
N VAL A 48 -5.68 12.94 1.35
CA VAL A 48 -5.40 11.51 1.14
C VAL A 48 -4.60 11.43 -0.16
N PRO A 49 -3.32 11.01 -0.15
CA PRO A 49 -2.66 10.65 -1.39
C PRO A 49 -3.50 9.53 -1.98
N ARG A 50 -3.94 9.65 -3.23
CA ARG A 50 -4.36 8.46 -3.95
C ARG A 50 -3.12 7.57 -3.99
N LEU A 51 -3.12 6.53 -3.15
CA LEU A 51 -2.52 5.26 -3.50
C LEU A 51 -3.12 4.97 -4.86
N ALA A 52 -2.35 5.26 -5.90
CA ALA A 52 -2.76 4.97 -7.25
C ALA A 52 -2.87 3.46 -7.27
N ASP A 53 -4.11 2.97 -7.37
CA ASP A 53 -4.39 1.56 -7.61
C ASP A 53 -3.98 1.27 -9.05
N ASP A 54 -2.66 1.33 -9.28
CA ASP A 54 -1.99 0.97 -10.51
C ASP A 54 -1.96 -0.55 -10.59
N SER A 55 -3.18 -1.08 -10.65
CA SER A 55 -3.61 -2.41 -11.02
C SER A 55 -3.26 -2.75 -12.48
N THR A 56 -2.23 -2.07 -13.01
CA THR A 56 -1.59 -2.24 -14.31
C THR A 56 -0.07 -2.04 -14.27
N ALA A 57 0.55 -1.71 -13.12
CA ALA A 57 1.90 -1.14 -13.04
C ALA A 57 3.00 -1.92 -13.77
N TYR A 58 2.92 -3.26 -13.76
CA TYR A 58 3.89 -4.16 -14.37
C TYR A 58 3.40 -4.82 -15.66
N LEU A 59 2.14 -4.57 -16.08
CA LEU A 59 1.68 -4.93 -17.42
C LEU A 59 2.50 -4.18 -18.47
N GLY A 60 3.05 -4.90 -19.42
CA GLY A 60 3.88 -4.28 -20.46
C GLY A 60 5.28 -3.83 -19.98
N LYS A 61 5.74 -4.23 -18.79
CA LYS A 61 7.09 -3.93 -18.27
C LYS A 61 8.03 -5.13 -18.39
N ASP A 62 9.34 -4.89 -18.41
CA ASP A 62 10.36 -5.94 -18.42
C ASP A 62 10.52 -6.54 -17.01
N ALA A 63 10.94 -7.80 -16.90
CA ALA A 63 11.16 -8.45 -15.61
C ALA A 63 12.32 -7.79 -14.82
N SER A 64 13.23 -7.11 -15.51
CA SER A 64 14.26 -6.25 -14.94
C SER A 64 13.70 -5.02 -14.21
N VAL A 65 12.58 -4.46 -14.65
CA VAL A 65 11.92 -3.31 -14.01
C VAL A 65 11.25 -3.74 -12.70
N LEU A 66 10.59 -4.91 -12.73
CA LEU A 66 10.03 -5.55 -11.53
C LEU A 66 11.15 -5.90 -10.53
N ALA A 67 12.24 -6.51 -10.98
CA ALA A 67 13.42 -6.80 -10.15
C ALA A 67 14.02 -5.54 -9.53
N GLY A 68 14.12 -4.44 -10.29
CA GLY A 68 14.58 -3.14 -9.77
C GLY A 68 13.67 -2.57 -8.67
N ALA A 69 12.35 -2.64 -8.85
CA ALA A 69 11.37 -2.19 -7.84
C ALA A 69 11.39 -3.03 -6.55
N LEU A 70 11.73 -4.32 -6.65
CA LEU A 70 11.94 -5.24 -5.53
C LEU A 70 13.31 -5.05 -4.83
N GLY A 71 14.15 -4.12 -5.29
CA GLY A 71 15.54 -4.00 -4.81
C GLY A 71 16.39 -5.25 -5.07
N CYS A 72 15.97 -6.09 -6.02
CA CYS A 72 16.55 -7.40 -6.30
C CYS A 72 17.92 -7.27 -6.95
N THR A 73 18.89 -8.08 -6.53
CA THR A 73 20.27 -8.03 -7.05
C THR A 73 20.53 -9.14 -8.06
N GLN A 74 21.59 -9.01 -8.88
CA GLN A 74 22.05 -10.04 -9.82
C GLN A 74 20.99 -10.52 -10.85
N PHE A 75 20.07 -9.64 -11.27
CA PHE A 75 19.02 -10.00 -12.22
C PHE A 75 19.60 -10.61 -13.51
N THR A 76 19.17 -11.83 -13.80
CA THR A 76 19.57 -12.62 -14.96
C THR A 76 18.32 -12.95 -15.78
N LYS A 77 18.25 -12.43 -17.00
CA LYS A 77 17.14 -12.68 -17.92
C LYS A 77 17.14 -14.16 -18.35
N GLN A 78 15.97 -14.80 -18.32
CA GLN A 78 15.77 -16.14 -18.88
C GLN A 78 15.25 -16.04 -20.32
N THR A 79 15.54 -17.03 -21.15
CA THR A 79 15.09 -17.06 -22.55
C THR A 79 13.59 -17.28 -22.63
N THR A 80 12.89 -16.43 -23.39
CA THR A 80 11.43 -16.48 -23.54
C THR A 80 10.95 -17.81 -24.13
N HIS A 81 10.08 -18.51 -23.43
CA HIS A 81 9.37 -19.71 -23.89
C HIS A 81 7.94 -19.35 -24.32
N ASP A 82 7.75 -19.09 -25.62
CA ASP A 82 6.46 -18.66 -26.19
C ASP A 82 5.45 -19.82 -26.41
N GLU A 83 5.85 -21.06 -26.09
CA GLU A 83 5.05 -22.29 -26.25
C GLU A 83 4.20 -22.63 -24.99
N SER A 84 3.79 -21.63 -24.23
CA SER A 84 3.09 -21.79 -22.94
C SER A 84 1.59 -21.50 -23.04
N VAL A 85 0.78 -22.16 -22.20
CA VAL A 85 -0.69 -21.95 -22.11
C VAL A 85 -1.06 -20.52 -21.64
N TYR A 86 -0.09 -19.79 -21.10
CA TYR A 86 -0.15 -18.36 -20.75
C TYR A 86 1.06 -17.67 -21.40
N HIS A 87 0.90 -16.48 -21.98
CA HIS A 87 2.02 -15.73 -22.53
C HIS A 87 2.56 -14.74 -21.50
N TYR A 88 3.70 -15.07 -20.88
CA TYR A 88 4.47 -14.07 -20.16
C TYR A 88 5.18 -13.13 -21.15
N ARG A 89 5.40 -11.88 -20.72
CA ARG A 89 6.12 -10.86 -21.49
C ARG A 89 7.62 -11.00 -21.32
N ASP A 90 8.05 -11.21 -20.07
CA ASP A 90 9.45 -11.36 -19.73
C ASP A 90 9.63 -12.14 -18.42
N GLN A 91 10.74 -12.86 -18.30
CA GLN A 91 11.09 -13.71 -17.16
C GLN A 91 12.59 -13.58 -16.83
N GLY A 92 12.92 -13.67 -15.55
CA GLY A 92 14.30 -13.82 -15.11
C GLY A 92 14.39 -14.31 -13.67
N THR A 93 15.62 -14.49 -13.19
CA THR A 93 15.91 -14.78 -11.78
C THR A 93 16.72 -13.65 -11.16
N CYS A 94 16.55 -13.41 -9.86
CA CYS A 94 17.32 -12.42 -9.12
C CYS A 94 17.38 -12.77 -7.62
N THR A 95 18.30 -12.16 -6.88
CA THR A 95 18.49 -12.39 -5.43
C THR A 95 17.74 -11.33 -4.63
N LEU A 96 16.65 -11.75 -3.96
CA LEU A 96 15.78 -10.95 -3.09
C LEU A 96 15.97 -11.38 -1.62
N ASP A 97 16.38 -10.46 -0.74
CA ASP A 97 16.64 -10.72 0.69
C ASP A 97 17.53 -11.97 0.97
N GLY A 98 18.49 -12.23 0.08
CA GLY A 98 19.40 -13.39 0.11
C GLY A 98 18.86 -14.68 -0.50
N THR A 99 17.64 -14.68 -1.05
CA THR A 99 17.00 -15.84 -1.68
C THR A 99 16.91 -15.64 -3.21
N LEU A 100 17.27 -16.67 -3.99
CA LEU A 100 17.09 -16.65 -5.44
C LEU A 100 15.60 -16.83 -5.76
N VAL A 101 14.99 -15.84 -6.39
CA VAL A 101 13.60 -15.86 -6.85
C VAL A 101 13.51 -15.86 -8.36
N THR A 102 12.45 -16.47 -8.89
CA THR A 102 11.99 -16.25 -10.27
C THR A 102 11.01 -15.08 -10.27
N VAL A 103 11.21 -14.14 -11.19
CA VAL A 103 10.35 -12.98 -11.43
C VAL A 103 9.77 -13.06 -12.85
N ILE A 104 8.46 -12.84 -12.98
CA ILE A 104 7.73 -12.94 -14.26
C ILE A 104 6.86 -11.70 -14.43
N THR A 105 6.80 -11.17 -15.65
CA THR A 105 5.94 -10.05 -16.05
C THR A 105 5.08 -10.43 -17.25
N PHE A 106 3.92 -9.80 -17.42
CA PHE A 106 2.90 -10.21 -18.40
C PHE A 106 2.45 -9.05 -19.29
N ASN A 107 1.88 -9.36 -20.46
CA ASN A 107 1.33 -8.36 -21.37
C ASN A 107 -0.14 -8.01 -21.04
N ARG A 108 -0.92 -8.96 -20.50
CA ARG A 108 -2.34 -8.79 -20.18
C ARG A 108 -2.65 -9.42 -18.82
N GLN A 109 -3.67 -8.92 -18.13
CA GLN A 109 -4.09 -9.50 -16.85
C GLN A 109 -4.61 -10.94 -17.01
N ALA A 110 -5.31 -11.24 -18.11
CA ALA A 110 -5.80 -12.59 -18.39
C ALA A 110 -4.68 -13.65 -18.49
N ASP A 111 -3.46 -13.27 -18.87
CA ASP A 111 -2.30 -14.17 -18.87
C ASP A 111 -1.85 -14.50 -17.42
N VAL A 112 -1.97 -13.53 -16.49
CA VAL A 112 -1.72 -13.72 -15.04
C VAL A 112 -2.81 -14.60 -14.41
N ASP A 113 -4.08 -14.38 -14.76
CA ASP A 113 -5.20 -15.16 -14.25
C ASP A 113 -5.13 -16.63 -14.74
N SER A 114 -4.65 -16.82 -15.98
CA SER A 114 -4.35 -18.13 -16.57
C SER A 114 -3.15 -18.80 -15.89
N TYR A 115 -2.09 -18.05 -15.59
CA TYR A 115 -0.96 -18.53 -14.78
C TYR A 115 -1.42 -18.98 -13.39
N ALA A 116 -2.20 -18.16 -12.67
CA ALA A 116 -2.73 -18.50 -11.35
C ALA A 116 -3.62 -19.76 -11.39
N THR A 117 -4.39 -19.96 -12.48
CA THR A 117 -5.18 -21.16 -12.72
C THR A 117 -4.28 -22.39 -12.93
N MET A 118 -3.22 -22.29 -13.74
CA MET A 118 -2.23 -23.36 -13.93
C MET A 118 -1.51 -23.72 -12.62
N MET A 119 -1.07 -22.71 -11.86
CA MET A 119 -0.46 -22.88 -10.54
C MET A 119 -1.42 -23.59 -9.56
N ARG A 120 -2.71 -23.28 -9.59
CA ARG A 120 -3.70 -23.89 -8.69
C ARG A 120 -4.13 -25.31 -9.10
N ALA A 121 -4.27 -25.59 -10.39
CA ALA A 121 -4.92 -26.80 -10.89
C ALA A 121 -3.95 -27.86 -11.46
N VAL A 122 -2.84 -27.43 -12.07
CA VAL A 122 -1.94 -28.32 -12.84
C VAL A 122 -0.62 -28.56 -12.11
N ILE A 123 -0.01 -27.52 -11.55
CA ILE A 123 1.28 -27.64 -10.85
C ILE A 123 1.25 -28.60 -9.65
N PRO A 124 0.18 -28.70 -8.82
CA PRO A 124 0.11 -29.69 -7.75
C PRO A 124 0.07 -31.15 -8.23
N ILE A 125 -0.25 -31.38 -9.51
CA ILE A 125 -0.28 -32.71 -10.15
C ILE A 125 1.08 -33.01 -10.80
N LEU A 126 1.65 -32.06 -11.54
CA LEU A 126 2.95 -32.24 -12.22
C LEU A 126 4.16 -32.13 -11.27
N HIS A 127 4.05 -31.33 -10.22
CA HIS A 127 5.08 -31.11 -9.20
C HIS A 127 4.48 -31.26 -7.79
N PRO A 128 4.16 -32.47 -7.32
CA PRO A 128 3.59 -32.68 -5.99
C PRO A 128 4.47 -32.20 -4.82
N THR A 129 5.78 -32.05 -5.05
CA THR A 129 6.73 -31.44 -4.09
C THR A 129 6.57 -29.93 -3.92
N TRP A 130 5.82 -29.26 -4.80
CA TRP A 130 5.51 -27.83 -4.71
C TRP A 130 4.22 -27.56 -3.91
N VAL A 131 3.52 -28.58 -3.41
CA VAL A 131 2.36 -28.41 -2.54
C VAL A 131 2.77 -27.68 -1.25
N GLY A 132 2.05 -26.62 -0.90
CA GLY A 132 2.39 -25.73 0.22
C GLY A 132 3.43 -24.65 -0.10
N ALA A 133 4.07 -24.70 -1.28
CA ALA A 133 4.90 -23.59 -1.74
C ALA A 133 4.07 -22.32 -1.91
N THR A 134 4.69 -21.16 -1.77
CA THR A 134 4.02 -19.86 -1.84
C THR A 134 4.64 -18.97 -2.89
N TYR A 135 3.80 -18.31 -3.70
CA TYR A 135 4.20 -17.27 -4.64
C TYR A 135 3.44 -15.98 -4.35
N ALA A 136 3.98 -14.84 -4.79
CA ALA A 136 3.28 -13.57 -4.83
C ALA A 136 2.85 -13.28 -6.27
N ALA A 137 1.68 -12.69 -6.43
CA ALA A 137 1.22 -12.19 -7.72
C ALA A 137 0.42 -10.89 -7.55
N GLY A 138 0.45 -10.09 -8.59
CA GLY A 138 -0.35 -8.87 -8.73
C GLY A 138 -0.46 -8.48 -10.20
N SER A 139 -0.95 -7.28 -10.46
CA SER A 139 -1.30 -6.88 -11.82
C SER A 139 -0.11 -6.85 -12.78
N GLY A 140 -0.09 -7.83 -13.68
CA GLY A 140 0.99 -8.04 -14.64
C GLY A 140 2.28 -8.63 -14.08
N TRP A 141 2.33 -9.15 -12.86
CA TRP A 141 3.55 -9.69 -12.26
C TRP A 141 3.37 -10.92 -11.35
N VAL A 142 4.43 -11.72 -11.25
CA VAL A 142 4.59 -12.86 -10.30
C VAL A 142 6.01 -12.89 -9.75
N VAL A 143 6.16 -13.24 -8.46
CA VAL A 143 7.45 -13.56 -7.81
C VAL A 143 7.32 -14.88 -7.04
N ALA A 144 8.27 -15.81 -7.21
CA ALA A 144 8.28 -17.09 -6.51
C ALA A 144 9.71 -17.56 -6.13
N ASP A 145 9.85 -18.17 -4.94
CA ASP A 145 11.02 -18.96 -4.55
C ASP A 145 10.94 -20.35 -5.18
N THR A 146 11.35 -20.48 -6.44
CA THR A 146 11.29 -21.74 -7.21
C THR A 146 12.38 -22.75 -6.83
N VAL A 147 13.16 -22.48 -5.78
CA VAL A 147 14.28 -23.34 -5.34
C VAL A 147 14.01 -23.94 -3.95
N ASN A 148 13.65 -23.11 -2.98
CA ASN A 148 13.41 -23.52 -1.59
C ASN A 148 11.91 -23.49 -1.23
N LEU A 149 11.07 -23.00 -2.13
CA LEU A 149 9.60 -23.05 -2.06
C LEU A 149 9.00 -22.29 -0.85
N THR A 150 9.74 -21.31 -0.30
CA THR A 150 9.37 -20.59 0.93
C THR A 150 8.46 -19.37 0.70
N ALA A 151 7.68 -18.99 1.72
CA ALA A 151 6.80 -17.81 1.68
C ALA A 151 7.53 -16.47 1.83
N LYS A 152 8.69 -16.43 2.52
CA LYS A 152 9.41 -15.19 2.85
C LYS A 152 9.60 -14.25 1.63
N PRO A 153 10.05 -14.71 0.44
CA PRO A 153 10.27 -13.80 -0.68
C PRO A 153 8.97 -13.31 -1.34
N ALA A 154 7.89 -14.10 -1.25
CA ALA A 154 6.56 -13.69 -1.69
C ALA A 154 5.97 -12.60 -0.77
N GLU A 155 6.10 -12.78 0.55
CA GLU A 155 5.74 -11.77 1.55
C GLU A 155 6.56 -10.48 1.38
N ALA A 156 7.87 -10.60 1.13
CA ALA A 156 8.75 -9.48 0.85
C ALA A 156 8.31 -8.72 -0.41
N ALA A 157 7.98 -9.41 -1.50
CA ALA A 157 7.54 -8.79 -2.74
C ALA A 157 6.25 -7.97 -2.58
N VAL A 158 5.20 -8.55 -1.96
CA VAL A 158 3.95 -7.82 -1.69
C VAL A 158 4.20 -6.59 -0.80
N LYS A 159 5.05 -6.73 0.22
CA LYS A 159 5.42 -5.64 1.14
C LYS A 159 6.20 -4.51 0.45
N GLN A 160 7.14 -4.83 -0.43
CA GLN A 160 7.98 -3.87 -1.14
C GLN A 160 7.19 -3.11 -2.21
N LEU A 161 6.35 -3.82 -2.97
CA LEU A 161 5.55 -3.24 -4.05
C LEU A 161 4.27 -2.54 -3.54
N GLY A 162 3.87 -2.80 -2.29
CA GLY A 162 2.66 -2.24 -1.67
C GLY A 162 1.35 -2.74 -2.29
N ALA A 163 1.42 -3.80 -3.10
CA ALA A 163 0.33 -4.29 -3.95
C ALA A 163 0.45 -5.81 -4.18
N GLY A 164 -0.59 -6.41 -4.74
CA GLY A 164 -0.67 -7.86 -4.97
C GLY A 164 -1.01 -8.65 -3.70
N ALA A 165 -0.90 -9.98 -3.80
CA ALA A 165 -1.21 -10.92 -2.71
C ALA A 165 -0.29 -12.15 -2.77
N THR A 166 -0.20 -12.87 -1.64
CA THR A 166 0.46 -14.18 -1.56
C THR A 166 -0.53 -15.31 -1.78
N PHE A 167 -0.09 -16.36 -2.48
CA PHE A 167 -0.89 -17.50 -2.89
C PHE A 167 -0.14 -18.80 -2.57
N VAL A 168 -0.80 -19.70 -1.82
CA VAL A 168 -0.25 -21.01 -1.46
C VAL A 168 -0.73 -22.05 -2.48
N LEU A 169 0.18 -22.90 -2.97
CA LEU A 169 -0.15 -24.00 -3.86
C LEU A 169 -0.91 -25.09 -3.09
N PRO A 170 -2.15 -25.43 -3.48
CA PRO A 170 -2.95 -26.41 -2.76
C PRO A 170 -2.39 -27.82 -2.98
N SER A 171 -2.75 -28.76 -2.10
CA SER A 171 -2.67 -30.18 -2.45
C SER A 171 -3.56 -30.47 -3.66
N ALA A 172 -3.11 -31.32 -4.58
CA ALA A 172 -3.97 -31.85 -5.63
C ALA A 172 -5.24 -32.47 -5.01
N ALA A 173 -6.41 -32.16 -5.57
CA ALA A 173 -7.65 -32.81 -5.19
C ALA A 173 -7.59 -34.31 -5.56
N LYS A 174 -8.14 -35.15 -4.70
CA LYS A 174 -8.33 -36.60 -4.94
C LYS A 174 -9.72 -36.86 -5.50
#